data_AF-V5IEH3-F1
#
_entry.id   AF-V5IEH3-F1
#
_cell.length_a   1.000
_cell.length_b   1.000
_cell.length_c   1.000
_cell.angle_alpha   90.00
_cell.angle_beta   90.00
_cell.angle_gamma   90.00
#
_symmetry.space_group_name_H-M   'P 1'
#
loop_
_entity.id
_entity.type
_entity.pdbx_description
1 polymer ?
#
loop_
_entity_poly.entity_id
_entity_poly.type
_entity_poly.pdbx_seq_one_letter_code
_entity_poly.pdbx_strand_id
1 'polypeptide(L)'
;MARSTAAAPDAKHPQDDEADVCLGNLGAENEQIVTNVLSYFKEEATRSRLLCPLKRVCRRTAQATGLSKSAVVGALGDRGPSLTPELESDDAAGLHRLAGDAAGLCALRRQILFHCANYGKPPSLRVVCDMIREQCNAACTRSAAVTLLDRLGFRLRRLPGSNARLLLEDSQQAAARVGFLRKLREFRTEGREVVYLASRQLPQRGAGGGLLLVHAGHLAQLLPLRDMLRA
;
A
#
# COMPACT_ATOMS: atom_id res chain seq x y z
N MET A 1 -65.01 -34.18 -15.87
CA MET A 1 -65.33 -34.62 -14.49
C MET A 1 -64.18 -35.44 -13.96
N ALA A 2 -64.02 -35.42 -12.63
CA ALA A 2 -63.09 -36.17 -11.78
C ALA A 2 -61.66 -35.58 -11.59
N ARG A 3 -61.48 -35.05 -10.37
CA ARG A 3 -60.21 -34.76 -9.68
C ARG A 3 -59.44 -36.06 -9.42
N SER A 4 -58.10 -35.97 -9.40
CA SER A 4 -57.31 -36.73 -8.42
C SER A 4 -56.01 -35.98 -8.12
N THR A 5 -55.88 -35.60 -6.85
CA THR A 5 -54.73 -35.00 -6.20
C THR A 5 -53.78 -36.12 -5.74
N ALA A 6 -52.50 -36.04 -6.11
CA ALA A 6 -51.45 -36.80 -5.44
C ALA A 6 -50.36 -35.80 -5.01
N ALA A 7 -50.29 -35.59 -3.70
CA ALA A 7 -49.28 -34.80 -3.02
C ALA A 7 -47.91 -35.50 -3.11
N ALA A 8 -46.88 -34.74 -3.45
CA ALA A 8 -45.49 -35.16 -3.30
C ALA A 8 -44.96 -34.70 -1.92
N PRO A 9 -44.16 -35.51 -1.23
CA PRO A 9 -43.90 -35.37 0.19
C PRO A 9 -42.82 -34.33 0.51
N ASP A 10 -42.99 -33.74 1.70
CA ASP A 10 -42.12 -32.79 2.37
C ASP A 10 -40.62 -33.13 2.26
N ALA A 11 -39.86 -32.17 1.74
CA ALA A 11 -38.41 -32.16 1.86
C ALA A 11 -38.04 -32.00 3.34
N LYS A 12 -37.63 -33.11 3.95
CA LYS A 12 -37.06 -33.16 5.30
C LYS A 12 -35.94 -32.12 5.42
N HIS A 13 -36.14 -31.15 6.32
CA HIS A 13 -35.05 -30.36 6.88
C HIS A 13 -33.97 -31.32 7.41
N PRO A 14 -32.68 -31.08 7.14
CA PRO A 14 -31.63 -31.83 7.81
C PRO A 14 -31.76 -31.57 9.31
N GLN A 15 -31.90 -32.66 10.06
CA GLN A 15 -31.91 -32.65 11.51
C GLN A 15 -30.59 -32.03 11.97
N ASP A 16 -30.70 -30.94 12.74
CA ASP A 16 -29.60 -30.44 13.54
C ASP A 16 -29.25 -31.54 14.55
N ASP A 17 -28.14 -32.23 14.31
CA ASP A 17 -27.51 -33.11 15.29
C ASP A 17 -27.03 -32.23 16.46
N GLU A 18 -27.90 -32.02 17.45
CA GLU A 18 -27.48 -31.49 18.75
C GLU A 18 -26.53 -32.51 19.40
N ALA A 19 -25.25 -32.30 19.19
CA ALA A 19 -24.24 -32.83 20.08
C ALA A 19 -24.41 -32.13 21.43
N ASP A 20 -25.11 -32.79 22.35
CA ASP A 20 -25.15 -32.46 23.77
C ASP A 20 -23.74 -32.65 24.35
N VAL A 21 -22.89 -31.66 24.13
CA VAL A 21 -21.54 -31.59 24.69
C VAL A 21 -21.68 -30.95 26.06
N CYS A 22 -21.41 -31.75 27.10
CA CYS A 22 -21.38 -31.30 28.48
C CYS A 22 -20.66 -29.95 28.60
N LEU A 23 -21.41 -28.90 28.92
CA LEU A 23 -20.89 -27.58 29.27
C LEU A 23 -20.17 -27.68 30.61
N GLY A 24 -18.94 -28.18 30.60
CA GLY A 24 -18.01 -27.97 31.69
C GLY A 24 -17.80 -26.46 31.84
N ASN A 25 -17.93 -25.94 33.06
CA ASN A 25 -17.77 -24.51 33.39
C ASN A 25 -16.56 -23.91 32.67
N LEU A 26 -16.82 -23.21 31.57
CA LEU A 26 -15.84 -22.38 30.90
C LEU A 26 -15.58 -21.18 31.81
N GLY A 27 -14.31 -20.81 32.02
CA GLY A 27 -14.02 -19.57 32.75
C GLY A 27 -14.68 -18.38 32.05
N ALA A 28 -15.08 -17.35 32.80
CA ALA A 28 -15.79 -16.17 32.28
C ALA A 28 -15.09 -15.51 31.06
N GLU A 29 -13.77 -15.57 30.99
CA GLU A 29 -12.99 -15.09 29.84
C GLU A 29 -13.25 -15.91 28.58
N ASN A 30 -13.35 -17.23 28.69
CA ASN A 30 -13.64 -18.13 27.58
C ASN A 30 -15.08 -17.95 27.09
N GLU A 31 -16.04 -17.79 28.02
CA GLU A 31 -17.44 -17.49 27.67
C GLU A 31 -17.56 -16.19 26.89
N GLN A 32 -16.81 -15.15 27.29
CA GLN A 32 -16.78 -13.87 26.59
C GLN A 32 -16.21 -14.01 25.18
N ILE A 33 -15.12 -14.77 25.00
CA ILE A 33 -14.52 -15.01 23.69
C ILE A 33 -15.51 -15.75 22.77
N VAL A 34 -16.17 -16.80 23.27
CA VAL A 34 -17.18 -17.54 22.51
C VAL A 34 -18.35 -16.63 22.11
N THR A 35 -18.81 -15.79 23.03
CA THR A 35 -19.89 -14.82 22.79
C THR A 35 -19.50 -13.79 21.71
N ASN A 36 -18.26 -13.29 21.75
CA ASN A 36 -17.74 -12.36 20.74
C ASN A 36 -17.70 -13.00 19.35
N VAL A 37 -17.19 -14.24 19.26
CA VAL A 37 -17.07 -14.96 17.99
C VAL A 37 -18.45 -15.24 17.40
N LEU A 38 -19.39 -15.70 18.22
CA LEU A 38 -20.76 -15.94 17.79
C LEU A 38 -21.43 -14.65 17.29
N SER A 39 -21.23 -13.53 17.99
CA SER A 39 -21.76 -12.22 17.60
C SER A 39 -21.17 -11.75 16.27
N TYR A 40 -19.86 -11.92 16.06
CA TYR A 40 -19.19 -11.59 14.81
C TYR A 40 -19.77 -12.36 13.61
N PHE A 41 -19.98 -13.67 13.76
CA PHE A 41 -20.55 -14.49 12.69
C PHE A 41 -22.04 -14.22 12.45
N LYS A 42 -22.81 -13.94 13.50
CA LYS A 42 -24.19 -13.47 13.37
C LYS A 42 -24.27 -12.16 12.57
N GLU A 43 -23.35 -11.23 12.81
CA GLU A 43 -23.28 -9.95 12.09
C GLU A 43 -22.93 -10.15 10.60
N GLU A 44 -22.00 -11.06 10.29
CA GLU A 44 -21.69 -11.42 8.89
C GLU A 44 -22.84 -12.08 8.17
N ALA A 45 -23.53 -13.01 8.84
CA ALA A 45 -24.71 -13.67 8.29
C ALA A 45 -25.84 -12.66 8.03
N THR A 46 -26.11 -11.79 9.00
CA THR A 46 -27.13 -10.72 8.88
C THR A 46 -26.83 -9.80 7.70
N ARG A 47 -25.55 -9.46 7.48
CA ARG A 47 -25.15 -8.55 6.39
C ARG A 47 -24.93 -9.26 5.06
N SER A 48 -24.97 -10.59 5.01
CA SER A 48 -24.61 -11.40 3.84
C SER A 48 -23.28 -10.96 3.21
N ARG A 49 -22.35 -10.46 4.04
CA ARG A 49 -21.08 -9.87 3.60
C ARG A 49 -20.02 -10.07 4.67
N LEU A 50 -18.81 -10.39 4.21
CA LEU A 50 -17.63 -10.49 5.07
C LEU A 50 -17.27 -9.13 5.67
N LEU A 51 -17.16 -9.07 7.00
CA LEU A 51 -16.67 -7.89 7.73
C LEU A 51 -15.16 -7.70 7.53
N CYS A 52 -14.44 -8.80 7.36
CA CYS A 52 -13.01 -8.83 7.05
C CYS A 52 -12.72 -9.83 5.92
N PRO A 53 -11.89 -9.48 4.91
CA PRO A 53 -11.51 -10.43 3.85
C PRO A 53 -10.92 -11.72 4.42
N LEU A 54 -11.29 -12.88 3.84
CA LEU A 54 -10.84 -14.21 4.29
C LEU A 54 -9.31 -14.34 4.34
N LYS A 55 -8.61 -13.65 3.43
CA LYS A 55 -7.14 -13.63 3.37
C LYS A 55 -6.49 -13.02 4.63
N ARG A 56 -7.19 -12.21 5.41
CA ARG A 56 -6.64 -11.49 6.57
C ARG A 56 -6.91 -12.24 7.87
N VAL A 57 -6.48 -13.51 7.93
CA VAL A 57 -6.80 -14.49 9.00
C VAL A 57 -6.56 -13.93 10.40
N CYS A 58 -5.35 -13.49 10.74
CA CYS A 58 -5.05 -13.00 12.10
C CYS A 58 -5.89 -11.77 12.49
N ARG A 59 -6.21 -10.89 11.53
CA ARG A 59 -7.05 -9.71 11.79
C ARG A 59 -8.50 -10.13 12.01
N ARG A 60 -8.98 -11.09 11.22
CA ARG A 60 -10.33 -11.65 11.32
C ARG A 60 -10.50 -12.36 12.67
N THR A 61 -9.53 -13.17 13.08
CA THR A 61 -9.52 -13.83 14.40
C THR A 61 -9.49 -12.83 15.54
N ALA A 62 -8.67 -11.77 15.46
CA ALA A 62 -8.65 -10.71 16.46
C ALA A 62 -10.00 -9.99 16.58
N GLN A 63 -10.65 -9.70 15.44
CA GLN A 63 -11.98 -9.08 15.44
C GLN A 63 -13.07 -10.00 15.99
N ALA A 64 -13.04 -11.29 15.65
CA ALA A 64 -14.03 -12.25 16.12
C ALA A 64 -13.88 -12.57 17.61
N THR A 65 -12.64 -12.71 18.10
CA THR A 65 -12.37 -13.05 19.51
C THR A 65 -12.42 -11.83 20.44
N GLY A 66 -12.24 -10.62 19.91
CA GLY A 66 -12.06 -9.40 20.71
C GLY A 66 -10.65 -9.24 21.28
N LEU A 67 -9.72 -10.15 20.94
CA LEU A 67 -8.34 -10.10 21.39
C LEU A 67 -7.48 -9.18 20.50
N SER A 68 -6.36 -8.72 21.05
CA SER A 68 -5.38 -7.97 20.26
C SER A 68 -4.70 -8.86 19.22
N LYS A 69 -4.26 -8.28 18.10
CA LYS A 69 -3.53 -9.03 17.06
C LYS A 69 -2.28 -9.71 17.64
N SER A 70 -1.59 -9.07 18.59
CA SER A 70 -0.42 -9.66 19.25
C SER A 70 -0.78 -10.84 20.15
N ALA A 71 -1.92 -10.80 20.85
CA ALA A 71 -2.40 -11.93 21.66
C ALA A 71 -2.77 -13.13 20.76
N VAL A 72 -3.44 -12.88 19.63
CA VAL A 72 -3.76 -13.93 18.64
C VAL A 72 -2.51 -14.58 18.07
N VAL A 73 -1.50 -13.77 17.71
CA VAL A 73 -0.22 -14.27 17.19
C VAL A 73 0.56 -15.00 18.28
N GLY A 74 0.57 -14.48 19.52
CA GLY A 74 1.24 -15.11 20.66
C GLY A 74 0.62 -16.45 21.05
N ALA A 75 -0.71 -16.59 20.94
CA ALA A 75 -1.42 -17.83 21.22
C ALA A 75 -1.11 -18.96 20.22
N LEU A 76 -0.65 -18.63 19.01
CA LEU A 76 -0.24 -19.63 18.02
C LEU A 76 1.08 -20.33 18.40
N GLY A 77 1.93 -19.69 19.20
CA GLY A 77 3.27 -20.18 19.53
C GLY A 77 4.07 -20.65 18.31
N ASP A 78 4.95 -21.64 18.49
CA ASP A 78 5.68 -22.34 17.42
C ASP A 78 4.88 -23.51 16.79
N ARG A 79 3.62 -23.72 17.21
CA ARG A 79 2.81 -24.91 16.85
C ARG A 79 1.79 -24.67 15.74
N GLY A 80 1.60 -23.43 15.31
CA GLY A 80 0.80 -23.15 14.11
C GLY A 80 1.52 -23.64 12.85
N PRO A 81 0.81 -23.98 11.75
CA PRO A 81 1.46 -23.97 10.44
C PRO A 81 2.19 -22.63 10.34
N SER A 82 3.44 -22.63 9.85
CA SER A 82 4.18 -21.41 9.58
C SER A 82 3.31 -20.52 8.72
N LEU A 83 2.51 -19.66 9.38
CA LEU A 83 2.04 -18.43 8.84
C LEU A 83 3.32 -17.63 8.74
N THR A 84 4.09 -17.94 7.69
CA THR A 84 4.99 -16.99 7.06
C THR A 84 4.29 -15.63 7.11
N PRO A 85 5.03 -14.53 7.24
CA PRO A 85 4.45 -13.19 7.23
C PRO A 85 3.85 -12.87 5.85
N GLU A 86 2.91 -13.66 5.34
CA GLU A 86 2.00 -13.40 4.23
C GLU A 86 0.87 -12.44 4.67
N LEU A 87 1.03 -11.83 5.84
CA LEU A 87 0.46 -10.55 6.23
C LEU A 87 1.51 -9.43 6.10
N GLU A 88 2.35 -9.42 5.06
CA GLU A 88 2.64 -8.12 4.45
C GLU A 88 1.27 -7.56 4.06
N SER A 89 0.76 -6.57 4.78
CA SER A 89 -0.43 -5.89 4.28
C SER A 89 -0.12 -5.44 2.86
N ASP A 90 -1.12 -5.42 1.97
CA ASP A 90 -0.92 -4.92 0.60
C ASP A 90 -0.16 -3.56 0.60
N ASP A 91 -0.30 -2.81 1.70
CA ASP A 91 0.44 -1.59 1.97
C ASP A 91 1.96 -1.78 2.18
N ALA A 92 2.37 -2.78 2.97
CA ALA A 92 3.78 -3.10 3.20
C ALA A 92 4.47 -3.56 1.90
N ALA A 93 3.79 -4.41 1.13
CA ALA A 93 4.28 -4.84 -0.18
C ALA A 93 4.34 -3.68 -1.19
N GLY A 94 3.37 -2.76 -1.17
CA GLY A 94 3.38 -1.54 -1.99
C GLY A 94 4.54 -0.61 -1.64
N LEU A 95 4.77 -0.36 -0.36
CA LEU A 95 5.87 0.47 0.14
C LEU A 95 7.23 -0.15 -0.12
N HIS A 96 7.38 -1.47 0.08
CA HIS A 96 8.64 -2.16 -0.20
C HIS A 96 8.98 -2.12 -1.69
N ARG A 97 7.99 -2.31 -2.57
CA ARG A 97 8.14 -2.13 -4.02
C ARG A 97 8.58 -0.72 -4.36
N LEU A 98 7.93 0.31 -3.82
CA LEU A 98 8.33 1.71 -4.05
C LEU A 98 9.75 1.98 -3.55
N ALA A 99 10.11 1.44 -2.38
CA ALA A 99 11.43 1.63 -1.77
C ALA A 99 12.56 0.95 -2.56
N GLY A 100 12.26 -0.11 -3.31
CA GLY A 100 13.18 -0.82 -4.21
C GLY A 100 13.16 -0.30 -5.66
N ASP A 101 12.16 0.50 -6.05
CA ASP A 101 12.03 1.03 -7.39
C ASP A 101 12.68 2.42 -7.52
N ALA A 102 13.85 2.47 -8.15
CA ALA A 102 14.56 3.73 -8.40
C ALA A 102 13.74 4.73 -9.23
N ALA A 103 12.92 4.24 -10.18
CA ALA A 103 12.06 5.10 -10.99
C ALA A 103 10.90 5.65 -10.15
N GLY A 104 10.30 4.81 -9.31
CA GLY A 104 9.29 5.19 -8.32
C GLY A 104 9.81 6.25 -7.35
N LEU A 105 10.97 6.03 -6.75
CA LEU A 105 11.64 7.02 -5.89
C LEU A 105 11.93 8.34 -6.63
N CYS A 106 12.40 8.27 -7.87
CA CYS A 106 12.63 9.46 -8.69
C CYS A 106 11.33 10.25 -8.98
N ALA A 107 10.24 9.56 -9.28
CA ALA A 107 8.93 10.17 -9.46
C ALA A 107 8.43 10.84 -8.16
N LEU A 108 8.58 10.19 -7.00
CA LEU A 108 8.22 10.79 -5.70
C LEU A 108 9.04 12.07 -5.43
N ARG A 109 10.36 12.04 -5.67
CA ARG A 109 11.22 13.23 -5.56
C ARG A 109 10.73 14.37 -6.44
N ARG A 110 10.40 14.08 -7.71
CA ARG A 110 9.88 15.09 -8.64
C ARG A 110 8.57 15.68 -8.16
N GLN A 111 7.65 14.88 -7.62
CA GLN A 111 6.37 15.35 -7.10
C GLN A 111 6.56 16.28 -5.88
N ILE A 112 7.47 15.95 -4.97
CA ILE A 112 7.84 16.80 -3.83
C ILE A 112 8.42 18.14 -4.32
N LEU A 113 9.38 18.10 -5.23
CA LEU A 113 10.02 19.32 -5.77
C LEU A 113 9.01 20.19 -6.57
N PHE A 114 8.12 19.56 -7.32
CA PHE A 114 7.04 20.23 -8.04
C PHE A 114 6.08 20.93 -7.09
N HIS A 115 5.70 20.29 -5.98
CA HIS A 115 4.91 20.93 -4.93
C HIS A 115 5.61 22.16 -4.36
N CYS A 116 6.92 22.05 -4.05
CA CYS A 116 7.69 23.20 -3.56
C CYS A 116 7.68 24.37 -4.55
N ALA A 117 7.85 24.08 -5.85
CA ALA A 117 7.88 25.10 -6.90
C ALA A 117 6.52 25.80 -7.08
N ASN A 118 5.41 25.06 -7.07
CA ASN A 118 4.09 25.63 -7.35
C ASN A 118 3.46 26.33 -6.15
N TYR A 119 3.69 25.85 -4.94
CA TYR A 119 3.06 26.39 -3.73
C TYR A 119 3.99 27.28 -2.91
N GLY A 120 5.25 27.44 -3.33
CA GLY A 120 6.25 28.26 -2.63
C GLY A 120 6.64 27.74 -1.24
N LYS A 121 6.23 26.52 -0.88
CA LYS A 121 6.49 25.92 0.44
C LYS A 121 6.66 24.39 0.37
N PRO A 122 7.48 23.80 1.26
CA PRO A 122 7.61 22.34 1.35
C PRO A 122 6.28 21.67 1.69
N PRO A 123 5.99 20.47 1.15
CA PRO A 123 4.81 19.71 1.53
C PRO A 123 4.89 19.27 3.00
N SER A 124 3.73 19.19 3.65
CA SER A 124 3.64 18.56 4.98
C SER A 124 3.82 17.05 4.87
N LEU A 125 4.17 16.39 5.98
CA LEU A 125 4.30 14.92 5.99
C LEU A 125 2.99 14.22 5.61
N ARG A 126 1.83 14.82 5.91
CA ARG A 126 0.53 14.29 5.50
C ARG A 126 0.40 14.31 3.96
N VAL A 127 0.76 15.42 3.34
CA VAL A 127 0.76 15.56 1.88
C VAL A 127 1.71 14.55 1.25
N VAL A 128 2.89 14.32 1.82
CA VAL A 128 3.82 13.28 1.34
C VAL A 128 3.21 11.87 1.46
N CYS A 129 2.53 11.55 2.57
CA CYS A 129 1.82 10.27 2.68
C CYS A 129 0.75 10.10 1.60
N ASP A 130 0.04 11.17 1.23
CA ASP A 130 -0.98 11.16 0.18
C ASP A 130 -0.34 10.97 -1.20
N MET A 131 0.77 11.67 -1.49
CA MET A 131 1.58 11.45 -2.72
C MET A 131 2.06 10.00 -2.85
N ILE A 132 2.57 9.41 -1.76
CA ILE A 132 3.00 8.01 -1.74
C ILE A 132 1.81 7.08 -2.01
N ARG A 133 0.65 7.34 -1.37
CA ARG A 133 -0.56 6.54 -1.57
C ARG A 133 -1.00 6.55 -3.03
N GLU A 134 -1.03 7.71 -3.66
CA GLU A 134 -1.37 7.87 -5.08
C GLU A 134 -0.42 7.05 -5.99
N GLN A 135 0.85 6.97 -5.61
CA GLN A 135 1.86 6.36 -6.46
C GLN A 135 1.92 4.82 -6.34
N CYS A 136 1.72 4.27 -5.14
CA CYS A 136 1.83 2.83 -4.90
C CYS A 136 0.53 2.15 -4.48
N ASN A 137 -0.61 2.85 -4.49
CA ASN A 137 -1.93 2.35 -4.06
C ASN A 137 -1.88 1.67 -2.68
N ALA A 138 -1.06 2.20 -1.78
CA ALA A 138 -0.75 1.63 -0.47
C ALA A 138 -0.85 2.71 0.61
N ALA A 139 -1.42 2.36 1.76
CA ALA A 139 -1.45 3.26 2.91
C ALA A 139 -0.02 3.50 3.42
N CYS A 140 0.38 4.77 3.48
CA CYS A 140 1.68 5.16 4.01
C CYS A 140 1.56 5.72 5.42
N THR A 141 2.20 5.07 6.39
CA THR A 141 2.35 5.62 7.75
C THR A 141 3.33 6.79 7.74
N ARG A 142 3.27 7.64 8.77
CA ARG A 142 4.22 8.76 8.92
C ARG A 142 5.66 8.28 9.05
N SER A 143 5.90 7.19 9.78
CA SER A 143 7.24 6.61 9.94
C SER A 143 7.79 6.08 8.62
N ALA A 144 6.97 5.34 7.85
CA ALA A 144 7.36 4.84 6.53
C ALA A 144 7.67 5.99 5.55
N ALA A 145 6.87 7.05 5.58
CA ALA A 145 7.12 8.25 4.78
C ALA A 145 8.47 8.90 5.13
N VAL A 146 8.82 9.01 6.42
CA VAL A 146 10.12 9.53 6.86
C VAL A 146 11.26 8.66 6.34
N THR A 147 11.15 7.33 6.43
CA THR A 147 12.17 6.41 5.90
C THR A 147 12.38 6.57 4.39
N LEU A 148 11.29 6.74 3.62
CA LEU A 148 11.37 7.00 2.18
C LEU A 148 11.99 8.36 1.88
N LEU A 149 11.63 9.39 2.63
CA LEU A 149 12.21 10.74 2.52
C LEU A 149 13.71 10.71 2.79
N ASP A 150 14.17 10.01 3.82
CA ASP A 150 15.59 9.87 4.13
C ASP A 150 16.36 9.22 2.97
N ARG A 151 15.80 8.17 2.34
CA ARG A 151 16.39 7.54 1.14
C ARG A 151 16.45 8.50 -0.05
N LEU A 152 15.47 9.39 -0.17
CA LEU A 152 15.44 10.41 -1.22
C LEU A 152 16.40 11.58 -0.96
N GLY A 153 17.01 11.63 0.23
CA GLY A 153 17.84 12.75 0.65
C GLY A 153 17.01 13.93 1.16
N PHE A 154 15.79 13.73 1.63
CA PHE A 154 15.01 14.77 2.32
C PHE A 154 15.03 14.52 3.83
N ARG A 155 15.14 15.60 4.61
CA ARG A 155 15.17 15.58 6.07
C ARG A 155 14.12 16.54 6.63
N LEU A 156 13.40 16.11 7.67
CA LEU A 156 12.59 17.01 8.49
C LEU A 156 13.51 17.75 9.48
N ARG A 157 13.72 19.06 9.26
CA ARG A 157 14.52 19.90 10.17
C ARG A 157 13.64 20.82 10.98
N ARG A 158 13.91 20.93 12.27
CA ARG A 158 13.24 21.90 13.15
C ARG A 158 13.75 23.30 12.83
N LEU A 159 12.83 24.26 12.76
CA LEU A 159 13.17 25.66 12.60
C LEU A 159 13.72 26.23 13.92
N PRO A 160 14.79 27.04 13.90
CA PRO A 160 15.26 27.75 15.09
C PRO A 160 14.13 28.59 15.71
N GLY A 161 13.98 28.53 17.03
CA GLY A 161 12.94 29.28 17.74
C GLY A 161 11.49 28.81 17.51
N SER A 162 11.27 27.67 16.84
CA SER A 162 9.94 27.13 16.60
C SER A 162 9.89 25.61 16.78
N ASN A 163 8.72 25.08 17.15
CA ASN A 163 8.47 23.64 17.15
C ASN A 163 8.16 23.10 15.75
N ALA A 164 8.01 23.98 14.75
CA ALA A 164 7.74 23.59 13.37
C ALA A 164 8.92 22.84 12.76
N ARG A 165 8.60 21.84 11.93
CA ARG A 165 9.57 21.09 11.13
C ARG A 165 9.30 21.32 9.65
N LEU A 166 10.34 21.61 8.88
CA LEU A 166 10.28 21.75 7.44
C LEU A 166 10.98 20.58 6.77
N LEU A 167 10.40 20.12 5.65
CA LEU A 167 11.03 19.15 4.79
C LEU A 167 12.05 19.86 3.89
N LEU A 168 13.31 19.48 4.01
CA LEU A 168 14.42 20.08 3.26
C LEU A 168 15.21 18.99 2.54
N GLU A 169 15.56 19.24 1.29
CA GLU A 169 16.51 18.38 0.56
C GLU A 169 17.90 18.56 1.18
N ASP A 170 18.66 17.47 1.21
CA ASP A 170 20.05 17.45 1.61
C ASP A 170 20.88 18.33 0.68
N SER A 171 21.79 19.13 1.25
CA SER A 171 22.53 20.14 0.50
C SER A 171 23.45 19.52 -0.56
N GLN A 172 24.02 18.34 -0.30
CA GLN A 172 24.87 17.65 -1.26
C GLN A 172 24.04 17.10 -2.43
N GLN A 173 22.89 16.50 -2.13
CA GLN A 173 21.95 16.03 -3.15
C GLN A 173 21.41 17.19 -4.01
N ALA A 174 21.03 18.30 -3.38
CA ALA A 174 20.58 19.50 -4.07
C ALA A 174 21.68 20.08 -4.97
N ALA A 175 22.92 20.18 -4.48
CA ALA A 175 24.06 20.68 -5.25
C ALA A 175 24.38 19.78 -6.46
N ALA A 176 24.41 18.46 -6.26
CA ALA A 176 24.61 17.49 -7.34
C ALA A 176 23.52 17.60 -8.41
N ARG A 177 22.25 17.71 -7.99
CA ARG A 177 21.10 17.90 -8.89
C ARG A 177 21.21 19.19 -9.68
N VAL A 178 21.54 20.31 -9.05
CA VAL A 178 21.74 21.60 -9.73
C VAL A 178 22.89 21.52 -10.73
N GLY A 179 24.02 20.89 -10.36
CA GLY A 179 25.16 20.68 -11.26
C GLY A 179 24.78 19.84 -12.49
N PHE A 180 24.05 18.75 -12.29
CA PHE A 180 23.54 17.92 -13.38
C PHE A 180 22.61 18.71 -14.32
N LEU A 181 21.65 19.45 -13.76
CA LEU A 181 20.68 20.23 -14.55
C LEU A 181 21.33 21.36 -15.34
N ARG A 182 22.38 21.99 -14.79
CA ARG A 182 23.19 23.00 -15.51
C ARG A 182 23.89 22.39 -16.72
N LYS A 183 24.60 21.28 -16.53
CA LYS A 183 25.26 20.56 -17.62
C LYS A 183 24.24 20.12 -18.68
N LEU A 184 23.12 19.53 -18.26
CA LEU A 184 22.07 19.10 -19.18
C LEU A 184 21.52 20.27 -20.01
N ARG A 185 21.40 21.45 -19.41
CA ARG A 185 21.00 22.67 -20.13
C ARG A 185 22.05 23.08 -21.16
N GLU A 186 23.33 23.08 -20.80
CA GLU A 186 24.45 23.39 -21.70
C GLU A 186 24.47 22.46 -22.93
N PHE A 187 24.38 21.14 -22.71
CA PHE A 187 24.30 20.16 -23.79
C PHE A 187 23.13 20.42 -24.75
N ARG A 188 21.96 20.78 -24.21
CA ARG A 188 20.77 21.09 -25.03
C ARG A 188 20.93 22.40 -25.80
N THR A 189 21.54 23.43 -25.20
CA THR A 189 21.79 24.70 -25.89
C THR A 189 22.82 24.54 -27.01
N GLU A 190 23.73 23.57 -26.91
CA GLU A 190 24.67 23.21 -27.98
C GLU A 190 24.04 22.37 -29.10
N GLY A 191 22.73 22.09 -29.05
CA GLY A 191 22.03 21.30 -30.06
C GLY A 191 22.33 19.80 -30.01
N ARG A 192 22.92 19.30 -28.91
CA ARG A 192 23.26 17.87 -28.77
C ARG A 192 22.02 17.06 -28.38
N GLU A 193 21.86 15.91 -29.04
CA GLU A 193 20.81 14.96 -28.66
C GLU A 193 21.11 14.32 -27.31
N VAL A 194 20.07 14.21 -26.46
CA VAL A 194 20.16 13.55 -25.17
C VAL A 194 19.36 12.25 -25.22
N VAL A 195 20.07 11.13 -25.14
CA VAL A 195 19.47 9.79 -25.10
C VAL A 195 19.34 9.35 -23.65
N TYR A 196 18.11 9.07 -23.22
CA TYR A 196 17.82 8.56 -21.88
C TYR A 196 17.78 7.03 -21.93
N LEU A 197 18.72 6.40 -21.22
CA LEU A 197 18.76 4.94 -21.05
C LEU A 197 18.17 4.59 -19.69
N ALA A 198 17.17 3.72 -19.68
CA ALA A 198 16.60 3.16 -18.46
C ALA A 198 16.62 1.64 -18.54
N SER A 199 17.27 0.99 -17.58
CA SER A 199 17.18 -0.45 -17.40
C SER A 199 16.06 -0.75 -16.39
N ARG A 200 14.98 -1.36 -16.85
CA ARG A 200 13.96 -1.90 -15.95
C ARG A 200 14.15 -3.42 -15.89
N GLN A 201 14.47 -3.95 -14.72
CA GLN A 201 14.39 -5.38 -14.51
C GLN A 201 12.90 -5.76 -14.45
N LEU A 202 12.42 -6.42 -15.50
CA LEU A 202 11.10 -7.04 -15.48
C LEU A 202 11.19 -8.32 -14.63
N PRO A 203 10.19 -8.63 -13.79
CA PRO A 203 10.14 -9.91 -13.10
C PRO A 203 10.14 -11.02 -14.16
N GLN A 204 11.22 -11.79 -14.20
CA GLN A 204 11.38 -12.88 -15.17
C GLN A 204 10.35 -13.97 -14.86
N ARG A 205 9.35 -14.13 -15.74
CA ARG A 205 8.55 -15.34 -15.83
C ARG A 205 9.08 -16.12 -17.03
N GLY A 206 10.02 -17.04 -16.79
CA GLY A 206 10.61 -17.88 -17.82
C GLY A 206 11.75 -17.19 -18.61
N ALA A 207 12.64 -18.04 -19.12
CA ALA A 207 13.97 -17.70 -19.62
C ALA A 207 14.02 -16.62 -20.73
N GLY A 208 15.01 -15.74 -20.62
CA GLY A 208 15.66 -15.07 -21.76
C GLY A 208 15.02 -13.78 -22.25
N GLY A 209 15.64 -12.64 -21.93
CA GLY A 209 15.45 -11.38 -22.65
C GLY A 209 15.22 -10.17 -21.75
N GLY A 210 16.28 -9.42 -21.44
CA GLY A 210 16.13 -8.06 -20.92
C GLY A 210 15.72 -7.12 -22.06
N LEU A 211 14.56 -6.47 -21.95
CA LEU A 211 14.12 -5.48 -22.93
C LEU A 211 14.67 -4.09 -22.56
N LEU A 212 15.50 -3.50 -23.42
CA LEU A 212 15.99 -2.12 -23.27
C LEU A 212 14.95 -1.18 -23.89
N LEU A 213 14.18 -0.48 -23.05
CA LEU A 213 13.27 0.56 -23.54
C LEU A 213 14.05 1.87 -23.71
N VAL A 214 14.46 2.18 -24.94
CA VAL A 214 15.03 3.50 -25.28
C VAL A 214 13.86 4.46 -25.46
N HIS A 215 13.55 5.23 -24.42
CA HIS A 215 12.49 6.24 -24.53
C HIS A 215 13.04 7.50 -25.20
N ALA A 216 13.07 7.52 -26.53
CA ALA A 216 13.10 8.76 -27.28
C ALA A 216 11.74 9.45 -27.09
N GLY A 217 11.70 10.67 -26.53
CA GLY A 217 10.62 11.62 -26.85
C GLY A 217 9.44 11.85 -25.89
N HIS A 218 9.29 11.24 -24.71
CA HIS A 218 8.09 11.52 -23.86
C HIS A 218 8.12 12.80 -22.99
N LEU A 219 9.08 13.70 -23.20
CA LEU A 219 8.97 15.08 -22.70
C LEU A 219 8.53 16.07 -23.78
N ALA A 220 8.33 15.63 -25.02
CA ALA A 220 7.77 16.47 -26.08
C ALA A 220 6.23 16.58 -26.01
N GLN A 221 5.55 15.79 -25.18
CA GLN A 221 4.09 15.70 -25.17
C GLN A 221 3.40 16.39 -23.98
N LEU A 222 4.13 17.12 -23.12
CA LEU A 222 3.52 17.83 -21.98
C LEU A 222 3.48 19.35 -22.08
N LEU A 223 3.83 19.97 -23.21
CA LEU A 223 3.52 21.39 -23.47
C LEU A 223 3.25 21.65 -24.97
N PRO A 224 2.22 22.43 -25.32
CA PRO A 224 1.95 22.86 -26.68
C PRO A 224 2.95 23.96 -27.08
N LEU A 225 4.20 23.58 -27.37
CA LEU A 225 5.22 24.52 -27.88
C LEU A 225 5.17 24.71 -29.40
N ARG A 226 4.22 24.05 -30.08
CA ARG A 226 4.06 24.17 -31.54
C ARG A 226 3.38 25.48 -31.96
N ASP A 227 2.64 26.11 -31.04
CA ASP A 227 1.89 27.35 -31.33
C ASP A 227 2.61 28.62 -30.87
N MET A 228 3.72 28.51 -30.11
CA MET A 228 4.51 29.66 -29.66
C MET A 228 5.69 30.02 -30.58
N LEU A 229 6.01 29.20 -31.58
CA LEU A 229 7.09 29.45 -32.55
C LEU A 229 6.55 29.92 -33.92
N ARG A 230 5.29 30.38 -33.95
CA ARG A 230 4.70 31.12 -35.07
C ARG A 230 4.20 32.47 -34.57
N ALA A 231 5.13 33.36 -34.27
CA ALA A 231 4.95 34.82 -34.28
C ALA A 231 6.34 35.46 -34.39
#